data_AF-A0A819NX84-F1
#
_entry.id   AF-A0A819NX84-F1
#
_cell.length_a   1.000
_cell.length_b   1.000
_cell.length_c   1.000
_cell.angle_alpha   90.00
_cell.angle_beta   90.00
_cell.angle_gamma   90.00
#
_symmetry.space_group_name_H-M   'P 1'
#
loop_
_entity.id
_entity.type
_entity.pdbx_description
1 polymer ?
#
loop_
_entity_poly.entity_id
_entity_poly.type
_entity_poly.pdbx_seq_one_letter_code
_entity_poly.pdbx_strand_id
1 'polypeptide(L)'
;MTLTNSKSKFEHGLVKTDIDPKGQQNFKSCIKLASDDVIHALEDVDSSQATQVYLLLLLSIIVAYVEHITWIIDRIYHSWFVVFSCRIWQTWLYITAEKDILGYKKEKKDLFIITPAHFSVELNAHSLLAIRLLVCQHYLPESTLSISDYHS
;
A
#
# COMPACT_ATOMS: atom_id res chain seq x y z
N MET A 1 3.99 9.35 -17.78
CA MET A 1 3.52 8.03 -18.27
C MET A 1 4.65 7.44 -19.09
N THR A 2 5.66 6.93 -18.39
CA THR A 2 7.03 6.80 -18.91
C THR A 2 7.41 5.33 -19.05
N LEU A 3 7.10 4.49 -18.04
CA LEU A 3 7.48 3.07 -17.99
C LEU A 3 7.02 2.23 -19.20
N THR A 4 5.72 2.23 -19.54
CA THR A 4 5.18 1.40 -20.64
C THR A 4 5.63 1.85 -22.03
N ASN A 5 6.25 3.03 -22.13
CA ASN A 5 6.78 3.57 -23.37
C ASN A 5 8.31 3.48 -23.41
N SER A 6 8.99 3.42 -22.26
CA SER A 6 10.45 3.43 -22.13
C SER A 6 11.06 2.05 -21.91
N LYS A 7 10.32 1.10 -21.34
CA LYS A 7 10.78 -0.27 -21.04
C LYS A 7 9.95 -1.32 -21.75
N SER A 8 10.56 -2.49 -21.93
CA SER A 8 9.93 -3.60 -22.64
C SER A 8 8.83 -4.23 -21.79
N LYS A 9 7.73 -4.65 -22.43
CA LYS A 9 6.67 -5.42 -21.76
C LYS A 9 7.20 -6.70 -21.08
N PHE A 10 8.29 -7.27 -21.60
CA PHE A 10 8.92 -8.45 -21.01
C PHE A 10 9.57 -8.17 -19.65
N GLU A 11 9.93 -6.92 -19.36
CA GLU A 11 10.56 -6.53 -18.09
C GLU A 11 9.53 -6.27 -17.00
N HIS A 12 8.40 -5.63 -17.34
CA HIS A 12 7.42 -5.18 -16.35
C HIS A 12 6.07 -5.90 -16.41
N GLY A 13 5.80 -6.69 -17.45
CA GLY A 13 4.56 -7.47 -17.64
C GLY A 13 3.29 -6.65 -17.95
N LEU A 14 3.22 -5.37 -17.61
CA LEU A 14 2.05 -4.48 -17.80
C LEU A 14 1.57 -4.34 -19.26
N VAL A 15 0.25 -4.18 -19.41
CA VAL A 15 -0.43 -3.75 -20.65
C VAL A 15 -1.20 -2.46 -20.42
N LYS A 16 -1.60 -1.78 -21.52
CA LYS A 16 -2.29 -0.46 -21.44
C LYS A 16 -3.55 -0.48 -20.56
N THR A 17 -4.27 -1.60 -20.53
CA THR A 17 -5.47 -1.76 -19.70
C THR A 17 -5.17 -1.88 -18.21
N ASP A 18 -3.93 -2.25 -17.84
CA ASP A 18 -3.53 -2.34 -16.43
C ASP A 18 -3.36 -0.95 -15.80
N ILE A 19 -3.07 0.06 -16.62
CA ILE A 19 -2.88 1.47 -16.21
C ILE A 19 -4.06 2.37 -16.60
N ASP A 20 -5.16 1.80 -17.09
CA ASP A 20 -6.33 2.58 -17.51
C ASP A 20 -7.10 3.10 -16.29
N PRO A 21 -7.17 4.42 -16.07
CA PRO A 21 -7.88 5.01 -14.93
C PRO A 21 -9.40 4.81 -14.98
N LYS A 22 -9.97 4.29 -16.08
CA LYS A 22 -11.39 3.91 -16.15
C LYS A 22 -11.66 2.54 -15.52
N GLY A 23 -10.63 1.71 -15.35
CA GLY A 23 -10.70 0.38 -14.74
C GLY A 23 -10.52 0.39 -13.22
N GLN A 24 -11.11 1.36 -12.50
CA GLN A 24 -10.81 1.63 -11.07
C GLN A 24 -11.13 0.46 -10.12
N GLN A 25 -11.92 -0.52 -10.56
CA GLN A 25 -12.28 -1.70 -9.78
C GLN A 25 -11.49 -2.96 -10.19
N ASN A 26 -10.49 -2.83 -11.06
CA ASN A 26 -9.69 -3.98 -11.49
C ASN A 26 -8.59 -4.30 -10.47
N PHE A 27 -8.95 -5.08 -9.45
CA PHE A 27 -8.00 -5.52 -8.43
C PHE A 27 -6.85 -6.36 -9.00
N LYS A 28 -7.06 -7.11 -10.08
CA LYS A 28 -6.00 -7.87 -10.74
C LYS A 28 -4.94 -6.95 -11.35
N SER A 29 -5.36 -5.84 -11.95
CA SER A 29 -4.42 -4.81 -12.42
C SER A 29 -3.65 -4.18 -11.26
N CYS A 30 -4.31 -3.95 -10.11
CA CYS A 30 -3.68 -3.43 -8.90
C CYS A 30 -2.55 -4.34 -8.40
N ILE A 31 -2.80 -5.64 -8.27
CA ILE A 31 -1.76 -6.63 -7.90
C ILE A 31 -0.59 -6.58 -8.89
N LYS A 32 -0.91 -6.57 -10.19
CA LYS A 32 0.11 -6.58 -11.23
C LYS A 32 0.97 -5.31 -11.23
N LEU A 33 0.37 -4.15 -10.97
CA LEU A 33 1.09 -2.88 -10.82
C LEU A 33 2.05 -2.89 -9.63
N ALA A 34 1.64 -3.53 -8.53
CA ALA A 34 2.45 -3.61 -7.31
C ALA A 34 3.50 -4.74 -7.35
N SER A 35 3.65 -5.46 -8.47
CA SER A 35 4.61 -6.56 -8.57
C SER A 35 6.07 -6.09 -8.50
N ASP A 36 6.93 -6.96 -7.99
CA ASP A 36 8.38 -6.70 -7.89
C ASP A 36 8.98 -6.36 -9.25
N ASP A 37 8.56 -7.05 -10.33
CA ASP A 37 8.99 -6.77 -11.71
C ASP A 37 8.74 -5.31 -12.11
N VAL A 38 7.57 -4.75 -11.75
CA VAL A 38 7.23 -3.35 -12.05
C VAL A 38 8.04 -2.39 -11.17
N ILE A 39 8.21 -2.71 -9.89
CA ILE A 39 8.99 -1.87 -8.96
C ILE A 39 10.44 -1.81 -9.41
N HIS A 40 11.06 -2.96 -9.72
CA HIS A 40 12.42 -3.02 -10.25
C HIS A 40 12.55 -2.35 -11.61
N ALA A 41 11.55 -2.49 -12.49
CA ALA A 41 11.55 -1.79 -13.77
C ALA A 41 11.55 -0.26 -13.59
N LEU A 42 11.04 0.28 -12.48
CA LEU A 42 11.06 1.73 -12.22
C LEU A 42 12.43 2.24 -11.74
N GLU A 43 13.35 1.38 -11.27
CA GLU A 43 14.65 1.82 -10.73
C GLU A 43 15.46 2.67 -11.74
N ASP A 44 15.43 2.29 -13.02
CA ASP A 44 16.14 3.01 -14.10
C ASP A 44 15.30 4.14 -14.74
N VAL A 45 14.13 4.46 -14.19
CA VAL A 45 13.26 5.52 -14.72
C VAL A 45 13.44 6.79 -13.91
N ASP A 46 13.88 7.86 -14.56
CA ASP A 46 14.05 9.16 -13.92
C ASP A 46 12.77 9.65 -13.23
N SER A 47 12.93 10.20 -12.03
CA SER A 47 11.83 10.76 -11.21
C SER A 47 10.73 9.77 -10.84
N SER A 48 11.04 8.46 -10.80
CA SER A 48 10.07 7.41 -10.46
C SER A 48 10.02 7.05 -8.98
N GLN A 49 10.90 7.60 -8.13
CA GLN A 49 11.06 7.12 -6.75
C GLN A 49 9.76 7.20 -5.93
N ALA A 50 8.98 8.28 -6.10
CA ALA A 50 7.70 8.40 -5.42
C ALA A 50 6.69 7.33 -5.86
N THR A 51 6.71 6.96 -7.15
CA THR A 51 5.89 5.85 -7.68
C THR A 51 6.37 4.50 -7.14
N GLN A 52 7.68 4.27 -7.05
CA GLN A 52 8.22 3.06 -6.44
C GLN A 52 7.76 2.91 -4.99
N VAL A 53 7.89 3.97 -4.19
CA VAL A 53 7.42 3.98 -2.79
C VAL A 53 5.91 3.71 -2.72
N TYR A 54 5.12 4.33 -3.60
CA TYR A 54 3.68 4.05 -3.66
C TYR A 54 3.37 2.58 -3.91
N LEU A 55 4.01 1.98 -4.91
CA LEU A 55 3.79 0.58 -5.27
C LEU A 55 4.29 -0.37 -4.17
N LEU A 56 5.38 -0.04 -3.48
CA LEU A 56 5.87 -0.81 -2.34
C LEU A 56 4.89 -0.80 -1.15
N LEU A 57 4.28 0.36 -0.88
CA LEU A 57 3.23 0.47 0.14
C LEU A 57 1.99 -0.33 -0.26
N LEU A 58 1.60 -0.26 -1.53
CA LEU A 58 0.49 -1.04 -2.07
C LEU A 58 0.75 -2.55 -1.99
N LEU A 59 1.95 -3.00 -2.35
CA LEU A 59 2.38 -4.40 -2.19
C LEU A 59 2.31 -4.84 -0.73
N SER A 60 2.77 -4.00 0.19
CA SER A 60 2.68 -4.30 1.63
C SER A 60 1.24 -4.40 2.14
N ILE A 61 0.31 -3.58 1.62
CA ILE A 61 -1.13 -3.72 1.91
C ILE A 61 -1.65 -5.07 1.40
N ILE A 62 -1.30 -5.48 0.18
CA ILE A 62 -1.70 -6.76 -0.41
C ILE A 62 -1.17 -7.93 0.44
N VAL A 63 0.12 -7.91 0.80
CA VAL A 63 0.74 -8.96 1.63
C VAL A 63 0.09 -9.05 3.01
N ALA A 64 -0.23 -7.90 3.63
CA ALA A 64 -0.83 -7.87 4.95
C ALA A 64 -2.27 -8.42 4.97
N TYR A 65 -3.09 -8.07 3.97
CA TYR A 65 -4.55 -8.23 4.07
C TYR A 65 -5.20 -9.11 3.00
N VAL A 66 -4.51 -9.42 1.90
CA VAL A 66 -5.08 -10.16 0.78
C VAL A 66 -4.39 -11.51 0.58
N GLU A 67 -3.06 -11.53 0.65
CA GLU A 67 -2.30 -12.76 0.43
C GLU A 67 -2.72 -13.83 1.45
N HIS A 68 -2.90 -15.08 1.02
CA HIS A 68 -3.44 -16.14 1.89
C HIS A 68 -2.34 -16.86 2.66
N ILE A 69 -1.11 -16.90 2.13
CA ILE A 69 -0.02 -17.73 2.67
C ILE A 69 0.89 -16.92 3.64
N THR A 70 0.55 -15.66 3.93
CA THR A 70 1.34 -14.79 4.82
C THR A 70 1.12 -15.10 6.30
N TRP A 71 2.23 -15.27 7.03
CA TRP A 71 2.23 -15.50 8.47
C TRP A 71 1.78 -14.25 9.24
N ILE A 72 1.14 -14.43 10.40
CA ILE A 72 0.58 -13.30 11.16
C ILE A 72 1.61 -12.22 11.53
N ILE A 73 2.85 -12.62 11.83
CA ILE A 73 3.93 -11.67 12.17
C ILE A 73 4.29 -10.82 10.95
N ASP A 74 4.35 -11.41 9.76
CA ASP A 74 4.63 -10.67 8.53
C ASP A 74 3.48 -9.73 8.18
N ARG A 75 2.23 -10.15 8.39
CA ARG A 75 1.07 -9.27 8.24
C ARG A 75 1.12 -8.06 9.17
N ILE A 76 1.50 -8.27 10.43
CA ILE A 76 1.71 -7.19 11.40
C ILE A 76 2.84 -6.28 10.92
N TYR A 77 3.97 -6.84 10.48
CA TYR A 77 5.09 -6.05 9.97
C TYR A 77 4.67 -5.16 8.78
N HIS A 78 4.08 -5.75 7.74
CA HIS A 78 3.69 -5.02 6.53
C HIS A 78 2.59 -3.99 6.80
N SER A 79 1.59 -4.32 7.62
CA SER A 79 0.54 -3.36 8.00
C SER A 79 1.12 -2.15 8.74
N TRP A 80 1.99 -2.37 9.73
CA TRP A 80 2.62 -1.28 10.46
C TRP A 80 3.63 -0.48 9.63
N PHE A 81 4.36 -1.13 8.72
CA PHE A 81 5.21 -0.45 7.75
C PHE A 81 4.42 0.59 6.93
N VAL A 82 3.21 0.23 6.48
CA VAL A 82 2.33 1.15 5.75
C VAL A 82 1.79 2.26 6.66
N VAL A 83 1.39 1.94 7.90
CA VAL A 83 0.92 2.95 8.88
C VAL A 83 2.00 3.99 9.16
N PHE A 84 3.23 3.57 9.43
CA PHE A 84 4.32 4.50 9.71
C PHE A 84 4.64 5.38 8.51
N SER A 85 4.64 4.81 7.31
CA SER A 85 4.84 5.57 6.07
C SER A 85 3.73 6.61 5.84
N CYS A 86 2.48 6.23 6.08
CA CYS A 86 1.34 7.14 6.01
C CYS A 86 1.45 8.28 7.04
N ARG A 87 1.84 7.97 8.28
CA ARG A 87 2.03 8.98 9.34
C ARG A 87 3.14 9.96 8.98
N ILE A 88 4.29 9.48 8.49
CA ILE A 88 5.38 10.34 8.01
C ILE A 88 4.89 11.27 6.91
N TRP A 89 4.15 10.74 5.93
CA TRP A 89 3.57 11.52 4.85
C TRP A 89 2.59 12.59 5.36
N GLN A 90 1.69 12.24 6.28
CA GLN A 90 0.73 13.19 6.86
C GLN A 90 1.43 14.27 7.69
N THR A 91 2.45 13.92 8.47
CA THR A 91 3.26 14.89 9.22
C THR A 91 3.99 15.84 8.27
N TRP A 92 4.56 15.32 7.17
CA TRP A 92 5.16 16.16 6.14
C TRP A 92 4.14 17.11 5.49
N LEU A 93 2.95 16.62 5.18
CA LEU A 93 1.85 17.46 4.66
C LEU A 93 1.44 18.53 5.66
N TYR A 94 1.36 18.23 6.95
CA TYR A 94 1.01 19.20 7.98
C TYR A 94 2.07 20.31 8.07
N ILE A 95 3.35 19.93 8.16
CA ILE A 95 4.48 20.87 8.24
C ILE A 95 4.58 21.74 6.97
N THR A 96 4.36 21.14 5.80
CA THR A 96 4.40 21.88 4.52
C THR A 96 3.16 22.75 4.32
N ALA A 97 1.98 22.27 4.70
CA ALA A 97 0.75 23.07 4.67
C ALA A 97 0.86 24.26 5.61
N GLU A 98 1.44 24.11 6.80
CA GLU A 98 1.69 25.21 7.74
C GLU A 98 2.62 26.28 7.14
N LYS A 99 3.61 25.87 6.33
CA LYS A 99 4.47 26.78 5.54
C LYS A 99 3.73 27.40 4.35
N ASP A 100 2.81 26.67 3.72
CA ASP A 100 1.99 27.11 2.57
C ASP A 100 0.74 27.92 2.95
N ILE A 101 0.43 28.12 4.25
CA ILE A 101 -0.60 29.07 4.72
C ILE A 101 -0.33 30.50 4.20
N LEU A 102 0.89 30.79 3.74
CA LEU A 102 1.26 32.02 3.05
C LEU A 102 0.94 32.07 1.54
N GLY A 103 0.38 31.03 0.89
CA GLY A 103 0.16 31.12 -0.56
C GLY A 103 -0.73 30.13 -1.31
N TYR A 104 -0.94 28.88 -0.88
CA TYR A 104 -1.64 27.91 -1.77
C TYR A 104 -2.58 26.95 -1.03
N LYS A 105 -3.89 27.08 -1.29
CA LYS A 105 -4.90 26.07 -0.93
C LYS A 105 -4.66 24.81 -1.76
N LYS A 106 -4.06 23.79 -1.16
CA LYS A 106 -3.86 22.47 -1.80
C LYS A 106 -5.22 21.82 -2.05
N GLU A 107 -5.64 21.69 -3.30
CA GLU A 107 -6.83 20.93 -3.65
C GLU A 107 -6.65 19.45 -3.25
N LYS A 108 -7.68 18.82 -2.68
CA LYS A 108 -7.68 17.41 -2.22
C LYS A 108 -7.30 16.37 -3.30
N LYS A 109 -7.16 16.78 -4.57
CA LYS A 109 -7.00 15.89 -5.74
C LYS A 109 -5.60 15.30 -5.90
N ASP A 110 -4.58 15.88 -5.27
CA ASP A 110 -3.18 15.49 -5.49
C ASP A 110 -2.56 14.75 -4.28
N LEU A 111 -3.39 14.11 -3.45
CA LEU A 111 -2.90 13.37 -2.29
C LEU A 111 -2.38 11.99 -2.69
N PHE A 112 -1.15 11.69 -2.26
CA PHE A 112 -0.52 10.39 -2.39
C PHE A 112 -1.36 9.24 -1.81
N ILE A 113 -1.91 9.45 -0.60
CA ILE A 113 -2.89 8.57 0.05
C ILE A 113 -3.96 9.48 0.68
N ILE A 114 -5.23 9.15 0.46
CA ILE A 114 -6.35 9.89 1.06
C ILE A 114 -6.55 9.48 2.52
N THR A 115 -6.98 10.43 3.35
CA THR A 115 -7.18 10.24 4.79
C THR A 115 -8.02 9.00 5.16
N PRO A 116 -9.15 8.70 4.48
CA PRO A 116 -9.92 7.49 4.80
C PRO A 116 -9.16 6.19 4.56
N ALA A 117 -8.35 6.12 3.50
CA ALA A 117 -7.54 4.95 3.19
C ALA A 117 -6.46 4.73 4.27
N HIS A 118 -5.79 5.80 4.70
CA HIS A 118 -4.85 5.74 5.82
C HIS A 118 -5.50 5.19 7.10
N PHE A 119 -6.63 5.78 7.53
CA PHE A 119 -7.31 5.33 8.75
C PHE A 119 -7.78 3.88 8.66
N SER A 120 -8.22 3.43 7.49
CA SER A 120 -8.58 2.03 7.28
C SER A 120 -7.38 1.09 7.50
N VAL A 121 -6.21 1.44 6.96
CA VAL A 121 -5.00 0.63 7.16
C VAL A 121 -4.58 0.62 8.62
N GLU A 122 -4.65 1.77 9.29
CA GLU A 122 -4.29 1.91 10.70
C GLU A 122 -5.22 1.11 11.63
N LEU A 123 -6.52 1.18 11.42
CA LEU A 123 -7.51 0.39 12.16
C LEU A 123 -7.24 -1.11 12.01
N ASN A 124 -6.97 -1.56 10.78
CA ASN A 124 -6.68 -2.96 10.50
C ASN A 124 -5.36 -3.42 11.13
N ALA A 125 -4.31 -2.59 11.11
CA ALA A 125 -3.02 -2.88 11.75
C ALA A 125 -3.16 -3.04 13.28
N HIS A 126 -3.91 -2.13 13.91
CA HIS A 126 -4.24 -2.23 15.33
C HIS A 126 -5.04 -3.49 15.65
N SER A 127 -6.01 -3.84 14.80
CA SER A 127 -6.85 -5.03 14.99
C SER A 127 -6.02 -6.31 14.90
N LEU A 128 -5.12 -6.42 13.93
CA LEU A 128 -4.20 -7.56 13.80
C LEU A 128 -3.31 -7.73 15.03
N LEU A 129 -2.73 -6.62 15.51
CA LEU A 129 -1.89 -6.64 16.72
C LEU A 129 -2.70 -7.05 17.95
N ALA A 130 -3.91 -6.51 18.12
CA ALA A 130 -4.79 -6.83 19.23
C ALA A 130 -5.15 -8.33 19.24
N ILE A 131 -5.53 -8.89 18.08
CA ILE A 131 -5.80 -10.33 17.94
C ILE A 131 -4.59 -11.15 18.39
N ARG A 132 -3.37 -10.80 17.92
CA ARG A 132 -2.15 -11.51 18.32
C ARG A 132 -1.90 -11.45 19.82
N LEU A 133 -2.07 -10.28 20.43
CA LEU A 133 -1.88 -10.10 21.88
C LEU A 133 -2.89 -10.92 22.69
N LEU A 134 -4.16 -10.93 22.28
CA LEU A 134 -5.21 -11.70 22.94
C LEU A 134 -4.93 -13.22 22.88
N VAL A 135 -4.41 -13.72 21.75
CA VAL A 135 -3.96 -15.12 21.65
C VAL A 135 -2.77 -15.39 22.58
N CYS A 136 -1.78 -14.50 22.63
CA CYS A 136 -0.63 -14.65 23.54
C CYS A 136 -1.03 -14.63 25.02
N GLN A 137 -2.11 -13.94 25.36
CA GLN A 137 -2.69 -13.87 26.70
C GLN A 137 -3.69 -15.00 26.98
N HIS A 138 -3.86 -15.94 26.04
CA HIS A 138 -4.81 -17.05 26.13
C HIS A 138 -6.28 -16.64 26.23
N TYR A 139 -6.64 -15.42 25.82
CA TYR A 139 -8.03 -14.97 25.70
C TYR A 139 -8.69 -15.43 24.39
N LEU A 140 -7.90 -15.81 23.39
CA LEU A 140 -8.36 -16.35 22.10
C LEU A 140 -7.56 -17.61 21.72
N PRO A 141 -8.15 -18.54 20.95
CA PRO A 141 -7.44 -19.74 20.49
C PRO A 141 -6.41 -19.42 19.40
N GLU A 142 -5.37 -20.25 19.28
CA GLU A 142 -4.33 -20.09 18.24
C GLU A 142 -4.89 -20.13 16.82
N SER A 143 -6.00 -20.86 16.60
CA SER A 143 -6.69 -20.91 15.31
C SER A 143 -7.15 -19.54 14.83
N THR A 144 -7.39 -18.56 15.71
CA THR A 144 -7.75 -17.18 15.33
C THR A 144 -6.64 -16.46 14.55
N LEU A 145 -5.39 -16.95 14.59
CA LEU A 145 -4.30 -16.38 13.79
C LEU A 145 -4.32 -16.85 12.32
N SER A 146 -5.17 -17.81 11.97
CA SER A 146 -5.35 -18.31 10.60
C SER A 146 -6.35 -17.43 9.83
N ILE A 147 -5.93 -16.20 9.53
CA ILE A 147 -6.79 -15.17 8.91
C ILE A 147 -7.12 -15.48 7.44
N SER A 148 -6.42 -16.45 6.83
CA SER A 148 -6.53 -16.85 5.42
C SER A 148 -7.86 -17.49 5.01
N ASP A 149 -8.68 -17.93 5.96
CA ASP A 149 -9.78 -18.87 5.70
C ASP A 149 -11.14 -18.17 5.43
N TYR A 150 -11.19 -16.84 5.46
CA TYR A 150 -12.46 -16.08 5.44
C TYR A 150 -12.91 -15.55 4.06
N HIS A 151 -12.12 -15.75 3.00
CA HIS A 151 -12.48 -15.36 1.64
C HIS A 151 -12.43 -16.58 0.71
N SER A 152 -13.42 -17.48 0.88
CA SER A 152 -13.78 -18.55 -0.07
C SER A 152 -15.06 -18.18 -0.81
#